data_AF-A0A2M7ZS95-F1
#
_entry.id   AF-A0A2M7ZS95-F1
#
_cell.length_a   1.000
_cell.length_b   1.000
_cell.length_c   1.000
_cell.angle_alpha   90.00
_cell.angle_beta   90.00
_cell.angle_gamma   90.00
#
_symmetry.space_group_name_H-M   'P 1'
#
loop_
_entity.id
_entity.type
_entity.pdbx_description
1 polymer ?
#
loop_
_entity_poly.entity_id
_entity_poly.type
_entity_poly.pdbx_seq_one_letter_code
_entity_poly.pdbx_strand_id
1 'polypeptide(L)'
;MKKLLLMLFAFAFLFLIYSCGGESEPEPQNIPGEDVARSPEKDIEIQRYNLQRMRDQAVNRTPCDTIALIEYVLDNYPEGTYLVDFDRTFAYNVPKPAVFYYSKNREYVFGVIARSKPGERLIEAKNVVGWDQSFIDLDSTELGTAFFYLVLFKCEGDQFSIVWEAPIPSHGGFNRIYLNKWKYKGTEYMQSYFHYARGSGHIDYNYFFVNGLTSFPHLLMTYEGINFKRTIANVNDDKYPDYYEHVYVDYGDSLRAVDSIAFVWNEKDSVYINTRNKKITRPY
;
A
#
# COMPACT_ATOMS: atom_id res chain seq x y z
N MET A 1 62.39 -20.05 -10.12
CA MET A 1 61.93 -18.65 -10.06
C MET A 1 61.44 -18.10 -11.40
N LYS A 2 62.18 -18.18 -12.52
CA LYS A 2 61.72 -17.68 -13.84
C LYS A 2 60.38 -18.28 -14.33
N LYS A 3 60.14 -19.59 -14.11
CA LYS A 3 58.86 -20.24 -14.49
C LYS A 3 57.66 -19.80 -13.63
N LEU A 4 57.90 -19.44 -12.36
CA LEU A 4 56.86 -18.96 -11.45
C LEU A 4 56.44 -17.53 -11.80
N LEU A 5 57.41 -16.69 -12.18
CA LEU A 5 57.17 -15.32 -12.64
C LEU A 5 56.38 -15.30 -13.97
N LEU A 6 56.69 -16.23 -14.88
CA LEU A 6 55.98 -16.38 -16.15
C LEU A 6 54.52 -16.84 -15.95
N MET A 7 54.28 -17.74 -14.98
CA MET A 7 52.93 -18.18 -14.61
C MET A 7 52.10 -17.06 -13.98
N LEU A 8 52.71 -16.23 -13.12
CA LEU A 8 52.06 -15.07 -12.52
C LEU A 8 51.69 -14.01 -13.57
N PHE A 9 52.55 -13.79 -14.56
CA PHE A 9 52.25 -12.90 -15.69
C PHE A 9 51.12 -13.44 -16.57
N ALA A 10 51.11 -14.76 -16.84
CA ALA A 10 50.04 -15.39 -17.61
C ALA A 10 48.67 -15.31 -16.89
N PHE A 11 48.65 -15.47 -15.56
CA PHE A 11 47.44 -15.34 -14.75
C PHE A 11 46.93 -13.90 -14.67
N ALA A 12 47.84 -12.92 -14.52
CA ALA A 12 47.49 -11.50 -14.53
C ALA A 12 46.95 -11.05 -15.90
N PHE A 13 47.48 -11.61 -17.00
CA PHE A 13 46.98 -11.32 -18.34
C PHE A 13 45.58 -11.93 -18.56
N LEU A 14 45.30 -13.13 -18.04
CA LEU A 14 43.98 -13.78 -18.10
C LEU A 14 42.88 -13.00 -17.37
N PHE A 15 43.21 -12.32 -16.26
CA PHE A 15 42.27 -11.42 -15.57
C PHE A 15 41.96 -10.14 -16.38
N LEU A 16 42.91 -9.66 -17.19
CA LEU A 16 42.70 -8.46 -18.02
C LEU A 16 41.82 -8.73 -19.25
N ILE A 17 41.78 -9.97 -19.76
CA ILE A 17 40.96 -10.34 -20.93
C ILE A 17 39.53 -10.76 -20.56
N TYR A 18 39.27 -11.13 -19.30
CA TYR A 18 37.91 -11.42 -18.81
C TYR A 18 37.18 -10.18 -18.24
N SER A 19 37.82 -9.00 -18.28
CA SER A 19 37.27 -7.75 -17.74
C SER A 19 36.70 -6.80 -18.81
N CYS A 20 36.24 -7.32 -19.95
CA CYS A 20 35.52 -6.50 -20.95
C CYS A 20 34.42 -7.31 -21.62
N GLY A 21 33.18 -6.78 -21.59
CA GLY A 21 32.12 -7.21 -22.50
C GLY A 21 30.74 -7.45 -21.89
N GLY A 22 30.31 -6.66 -20.91
CA GLY A 22 28.88 -6.40 -20.73
C GLY A 22 28.62 -4.99 -21.25
N GLU A 23 27.87 -4.84 -22.33
CA GLU A 23 27.32 -3.54 -22.70
C GLU A 23 26.52 -3.04 -21.51
N SER A 24 27.06 -2.06 -20.79
CA SER A 24 26.29 -1.26 -19.87
C SER A 24 25.33 -0.45 -20.74
N GLU A 25 24.07 -0.87 -20.79
CA GLU A 25 22.98 0.02 -21.19
C GLU A 25 23.19 1.37 -20.48
N PRO A 26 23.00 2.51 -21.16
CA PRO A 26 23.15 3.79 -20.52
C PRO A 26 22.14 3.84 -19.36
N GLU A 27 22.63 3.77 -18.13
CA GLU A 27 21.85 4.22 -16.99
C GLU A 27 21.38 5.63 -17.32
N PRO A 28 20.09 5.96 -17.09
CA PRO A 28 19.59 7.30 -17.33
C PRO A 28 20.53 8.29 -16.63
N GLN A 29 21.19 9.12 -17.43
CA GLN A 29 22.16 10.07 -16.91
C GLN A 29 21.44 11.00 -15.95
N ASN A 30 21.70 10.85 -14.65
CA ASN A 30 21.35 11.86 -13.67
C ASN A 30 22.19 13.11 -13.99
N ILE A 31 21.62 14.00 -14.80
CA ILE A 31 22.20 15.33 -15.03
C ILE A 31 22.23 16.03 -13.66
N PRO A 32 23.40 16.44 -13.15
CA PRO A 32 23.50 17.08 -11.84
C PRO A 32 22.67 18.37 -11.85
N GLY A 33 21.54 18.39 -11.12
CA GLY A 33 20.70 19.57 -10.95
C GLY A 33 19.21 19.42 -11.31
N GLU A 34 18.76 18.30 -11.86
CA GLU A 34 17.33 18.08 -12.15
C GLU A 34 16.63 17.29 -11.03
N ASP A 35 15.63 17.90 -10.40
CA ASP A 35 14.81 17.29 -9.34
C ASP A 35 13.73 16.39 -9.96
N VAL A 36 13.99 15.08 -10.00
CA VAL A 36 13.08 14.04 -10.53
C VAL A 36 11.67 14.19 -9.96
N ALA A 37 11.56 14.51 -8.68
CA ALA A 37 10.27 14.60 -8.02
C ALA A 37 9.49 15.88 -8.35
N ARG A 38 10.00 16.72 -9.26
CA ARG A 38 9.25 17.81 -9.92
C ARG A 38 9.19 17.65 -11.44
N SER A 39 9.67 16.53 -11.99
CA SER A 39 9.61 16.23 -13.43
C SER A 39 8.89 14.90 -13.64
N PRO A 40 7.57 14.95 -13.92
CA PRO A 40 6.77 13.77 -14.24
C PRO A 40 7.33 12.94 -15.39
N GLU A 41 7.90 13.58 -16.41
CA GLU A 41 8.46 12.90 -17.58
C GLU A 41 9.62 11.98 -17.18
N LYS A 42 10.54 12.48 -16.34
CA LYS A 42 11.67 11.71 -15.83
C LYS A 42 11.24 10.59 -14.90
N ASP A 43 10.25 10.86 -14.04
CA ASP A 43 9.69 9.83 -13.16
C ASP A 43 9.10 8.68 -13.99
N ILE A 44 8.34 8.97 -15.04
CA ILE A 44 7.79 7.96 -15.96
C ILE A 44 8.92 7.19 -16.66
N GLU A 45 9.98 7.86 -17.14
CA GLU A 45 11.13 7.18 -17.74
C GLU A 45 11.78 6.18 -16.77
N ILE A 46 11.95 6.57 -15.50
CA ILE A 46 12.48 5.70 -14.45
C ILE A 46 11.53 4.52 -14.19
N GLN A 47 10.23 4.78 -14.09
CA GLN A 47 9.22 3.72 -13.90
C GLN A 47 9.22 2.72 -15.07
N ARG A 48 9.33 3.20 -16.32
CA ARG A 48 9.44 2.36 -17.52
C ARG A 48 10.71 1.52 -17.53
N TYR A 49 11.84 2.12 -17.19
CA TYR A 49 13.11 1.42 -17.08
C TYR A 49 13.01 0.30 -16.04
N ASN A 50 12.50 0.60 -14.84
CA ASN A 50 12.33 -0.40 -13.78
C ASN A 50 11.37 -1.51 -14.21
N LEU A 51 10.26 -1.18 -14.87
CA LEU A 51 9.32 -2.15 -15.42
C LEU A 51 10.00 -3.08 -16.43
N GLN A 52 10.81 -2.54 -17.34
CA GLN A 52 11.54 -3.35 -18.33
C GLN A 52 12.53 -4.31 -17.63
N ARG A 53 13.28 -3.82 -16.64
CA ARG A 53 14.17 -4.66 -15.83
C ARG A 53 13.42 -5.79 -15.12
N MET A 54 12.21 -5.52 -14.60
CA MET A 54 11.37 -6.55 -14.00
C MET A 54 10.92 -7.60 -15.03
N ARG A 55 10.64 -7.20 -16.27
CA ARG A 55 10.30 -8.14 -17.35
C ARG A 55 11.46 -9.07 -17.68
N ASP A 56 12.67 -8.52 -17.81
CA ASP A 56 13.86 -9.28 -18.19
C ASP A 56 14.27 -10.29 -17.11
N GLN A 57 13.98 -9.97 -15.84
CA GLN A 57 14.25 -10.84 -14.69
C GLN A 57 13.12 -11.87 -14.44
N ALA A 58 11.96 -11.74 -15.08
CA ALA A 58 10.82 -12.61 -14.84
C ALA A 58 10.99 -13.97 -15.54
N VAL A 59 11.08 -15.04 -14.74
CA VAL A 59 11.25 -16.41 -15.26
C VAL A 59 9.97 -16.94 -15.92
N ASN A 60 8.80 -16.61 -15.36
CA ASN A 60 7.49 -17.03 -15.88
C ASN A 60 6.55 -15.83 -15.89
N ARG A 61 5.89 -15.59 -17.02
CA ARG A 61 4.86 -14.56 -17.19
C ARG A 61 3.52 -15.24 -17.43
N THR A 62 2.47 -14.70 -16.83
CA THR A 62 1.09 -15.08 -17.16
C THR A 62 0.32 -13.82 -17.53
N PRO A 63 -0.74 -13.94 -18.35
CA PRO A 63 -1.66 -12.83 -18.52
C PRO A 63 -2.15 -12.31 -17.16
N CYS A 64 -2.26 -10.99 -17.03
CA CYS A 64 -2.67 -10.33 -15.80
C CYS A 64 -1.83 -10.70 -14.56
N ASP A 65 -0.54 -10.98 -14.74
CA ASP A 65 0.40 -11.05 -13.63
C ASP A 65 0.70 -9.67 -13.02
N THR A 66 1.52 -9.65 -11.97
CA THR A 66 1.79 -8.42 -11.21
C THR A 66 2.54 -7.40 -12.06
N ILE A 67 3.38 -7.86 -12.99
CA ILE A 67 4.10 -6.99 -13.93
C ILE A 67 3.11 -6.34 -14.90
N ALA A 68 2.15 -7.11 -15.43
CA ALA A 68 1.08 -6.57 -16.26
C ALA A 68 0.21 -5.55 -15.50
N LEU A 69 0.01 -5.73 -14.19
CA LEU A 69 -0.74 -4.77 -13.37
C LEU A 69 0.05 -3.47 -13.16
N ILE A 70 1.37 -3.56 -12.92
CA ILE A 70 2.24 -2.39 -12.82
C ILE A 70 2.22 -1.61 -14.14
N GLU A 71 2.35 -2.30 -15.27
CA GLU A 71 2.24 -1.71 -16.60
C GLU A 71 0.88 -1.03 -16.80
N TYR A 72 -0.21 -1.71 -16.46
CA TYR A 72 -1.55 -1.15 -16.57
C TYR A 72 -1.71 0.14 -15.75
N VAL A 73 -1.21 0.16 -14.50
CA VAL A 73 -1.26 1.37 -13.66
C VAL A 73 -0.46 2.49 -14.31
N LEU A 74 0.76 2.22 -14.78
CA LEU A 74 1.61 3.21 -15.44
C LEU A 74 1.01 3.77 -16.74
N ASP A 75 0.26 2.95 -17.48
CA ASP A 75 -0.35 3.33 -18.76
C ASP A 75 -1.68 4.10 -18.63
N ASN A 76 -2.45 3.81 -17.57
CA ASN A 76 -3.85 4.23 -17.48
C ASN A 76 -4.13 5.23 -16.34
N TYR A 77 -3.20 5.42 -15.41
CA TYR A 77 -3.36 6.38 -14.32
C TYR A 77 -2.58 7.68 -14.59
N PRO A 78 -3.00 8.81 -13.99
CA PRO A 78 -2.24 10.05 -14.07
C PRO A 78 -0.82 9.90 -13.54
N GLU A 79 0.08 10.73 -14.06
CA GLU A 79 1.46 10.82 -13.62
C GLU A 79 1.57 11.03 -12.10
N GLY A 80 2.60 10.47 -11.47
CA GLY A 80 2.72 10.47 -10.02
C GLY A 80 1.78 9.50 -9.31
N THR A 81 1.23 8.51 -10.03
CA THR A 81 0.54 7.34 -9.48
C THR A 81 1.50 6.16 -9.42
N TYR A 82 1.52 5.48 -8.28
CA TYR A 82 2.39 4.34 -8.03
C TYR A 82 1.57 3.18 -7.45
N LEU A 83 1.78 1.97 -7.96
CA LEU A 83 1.41 0.76 -7.23
C LEU A 83 2.41 0.59 -6.08
N VAL A 84 1.95 0.77 -4.83
CA VAL A 84 2.87 0.75 -3.68
C VAL A 84 3.32 -0.67 -3.36
N ASP A 85 4.42 -0.77 -2.63
CA ASP A 85 4.90 -2.05 -2.10
C ASP A 85 4.37 -2.31 -0.69
N PHE A 86 4.35 -3.58 -0.30
CA PHE A 86 4.26 -3.97 1.10
C PHE A 86 5.49 -3.54 1.89
N ASP A 87 5.27 -3.22 3.15
CA ASP A 87 6.34 -2.90 4.09
C ASP A 87 7.30 -4.08 4.26
N ARG A 88 8.57 -3.74 4.39
CA ARG A 88 9.65 -4.70 4.50
C ARG A 88 9.58 -5.37 5.86
N THR A 89 9.48 -6.70 5.86
CA THR A 89 9.57 -7.47 7.10
C THR A 89 11.02 -7.53 7.62
N PHE A 90 12.02 -7.47 6.73
CA PHE A 90 13.45 -7.56 7.06
C PHE A 90 14.28 -6.65 6.17
N ALA A 91 15.43 -6.18 6.65
CA ALA A 91 16.30 -5.24 5.92
C ALA A 91 16.72 -5.72 4.51
N TYR A 92 16.83 -7.04 4.31
CA TYR A 92 17.30 -7.65 3.06
C TYR A 92 16.17 -8.18 2.17
N ASN A 93 14.90 -8.06 2.56
CA ASN A 93 13.82 -8.53 1.69
C ASN A 93 13.63 -7.56 0.52
N VAL A 94 13.36 -8.12 -0.66
CA VAL A 94 12.92 -7.31 -1.80
C VAL A 94 11.46 -6.92 -1.53
N PRO A 95 11.12 -5.62 -1.56
CA PRO A 95 9.73 -5.17 -1.50
C PRO A 95 8.89 -5.89 -2.54
N LYS A 96 7.66 -6.23 -2.17
CA LYS A 96 6.71 -6.84 -3.09
C LYS A 96 5.58 -5.86 -3.34
N PRO A 97 5.10 -5.72 -4.58
CA PRO A 97 3.93 -4.90 -4.88
C PRO A 97 2.75 -5.30 -4.01
N ALA A 98 1.99 -4.30 -3.56
CA ALA A 98 0.85 -4.45 -2.67
C ALA A 98 -0.37 -5.00 -3.40
N VAL A 99 -0.23 -6.23 -3.88
CA VAL A 99 -1.17 -6.92 -4.77
C VAL A 99 -1.68 -8.18 -4.10
N PHE A 100 -2.98 -8.38 -4.14
CA PHE A 100 -3.64 -9.58 -3.64
C PHE A 100 -4.55 -10.17 -4.71
N TYR A 101 -4.19 -11.37 -5.19
CA TYR A 101 -5.03 -12.15 -6.11
C TYR A 101 -6.17 -12.81 -5.34
N TYR A 102 -7.41 -12.54 -5.74
CA TYR A 102 -8.57 -13.10 -5.05
C TYR A 102 -8.65 -14.61 -5.29
N SER A 103 -8.48 -15.40 -4.23
CA SER A 103 -8.28 -16.84 -4.34
C SER A 103 -9.46 -17.61 -4.92
N LYS A 104 -10.69 -17.13 -4.71
CA LYS A 104 -11.92 -17.78 -5.22
C LYS A 104 -12.15 -17.52 -6.70
N ASN A 105 -11.69 -16.38 -7.20
CA ASN A 105 -11.75 -16.03 -8.62
C ASN A 105 -10.53 -15.18 -8.96
N ARG A 106 -9.55 -15.81 -9.64
CA ARG A 106 -8.28 -15.18 -10.01
C ARG A 106 -8.42 -14.07 -11.05
N GLU A 107 -9.60 -13.88 -11.64
CA GLU A 107 -9.89 -12.72 -12.48
C GLU A 107 -9.83 -11.43 -11.66
N TYR A 108 -10.11 -11.48 -10.36
CA TYR A 108 -10.12 -10.30 -9.50
C TYR A 108 -8.80 -10.14 -8.75
N VAL A 109 -8.25 -8.93 -8.82
CA VAL A 109 -6.97 -8.57 -8.22
C VAL A 109 -7.15 -7.27 -7.45
N PHE A 110 -6.76 -7.27 -6.18
CA PHE A 110 -6.69 -6.04 -5.41
C PHE A 110 -5.29 -5.45 -5.53
N GLY A 111 -5.20 -4.14 -5.69
CA GLY A 111 -3.96 -3.39 -5.61
C GLY A 111 -4.12 -2.16 -4.73
N VAL A 112 -3.06 -1.76 -4.04
CA VAL A 112 -2.99 -0.46 -3.38
C VAL A 112 -2.17 0.48 -4.25
N ILE A 113 -2.76 1.61 -4.60
CA ILE A 113 -2.05 2.68 -5.29
C ILE A 113 -1.91 3.89 -4.38
N ALA A 114 -0.85 4.66 -4.58
CA ALA A 114 -0.69 5.98 -3.99
C ALA A 114 -0.49 7.01 -5.09
N ARG A 115 -1.16 8.15 -4.95
CA ARG A 115 -1.07 9.27 -5.88
C ARG A 115 -0.48 10.49 -5.22
N SER A 116 0.35 11.20 -5.97
CA SER A 116 0.77 12.55 -5.63
C SER A 116 -0.39 13.52 -5.84
N LYS A 117 -0.42 14.61 -5.08
CA LYS A 117 -1.37 15.69 -5.35
C LYS A 117 -1.04 16.36 -6.70
N PRO A 118 -2.01 16.58 -7.60
CA PRO A 118 -1.75 17.27 -8.86
C PRO A 118 -1.13 18.65 -8.66
N GLY A 119 -0.04 18.92 -9.37
CA GLY A 119 0.71 20.19 -9.30
C GLY A 119 1.64 20.33 -8.09
N GLU A 120 1.73 19.32 -7.22
CA GLU A 120 2.73 19.25 -6.14
C GLU A 120 3.91 18.36 -6.53
N ARG A 121 4.89 18.27 -5.62
CA ARG A 121 6.00 17.33 -5.73
C ARG A 121 5.47 15.89 -5.80
N LEU A 122 6.07 15.09 -6.68
CA LEU A 122 5.81 13.66 -6.78
C LEU A 122 6.26 12.95 -5.50
N ILE A 123 5.44 12.01 -5.03
CA ILE A 123 5.78 11.16 -3.90
C ILE A 123 6.80 10.11 -4.33
N GLU A 124 7.64 9.68 -3.40
CA GLU A 124 8.43 8.48 -3.58
C GLU A 124 7.71 7.33 -2.87
N ALA A 125 7.37 6.25 -3.59
CA ALA A 125 6.58 5.14 -3.02
C ALA A 125 7.20 4.54 -1.74
N LYS A 126 8.53 4.54 -1.62
CA LYS A 126 9.25 4.08 -0.41
C LYS A 126 9.05 5.01 0.81
N ASN A 127 8.70 6.29 0.60
CA ASN A 127 8.53 7.29 1.65
C ASN A 127 7.07 7.35 2.16
N VAL A 128 6.22 6.41 1.76
CA VAL A 128 4.82 6.35 2.23
C VAL A 128 4.48 4.98 2.84
N VAL A 129 5.44 4.05 2.79
CA VAL A 129 5.33 2.66 3.28
C VAL A 129 6.23 2.48 4.50
N GLY A 130 5.71 1.80 5.52
CA GLY A 130 6.48 1.41 6.71
C GLY A 130 6.36 2.37 7.89
N TRP A 131 6.83 1.91 9.05
CA TRP A 131 6.59 2.56 10.35
C TRP A 131 7.04 4.03 10.38
N ASP A 132 8.24 4.31 9.89
CA ASP A 132 8.82 5.67 9.91
C ASP A 132 8.00 6.65 9.06
N GLN A 133 7.31 6.16 8.03
CA GLN A 133 6.48 6.98 7.17
C GLN A 133 5.11 7.29 7.78
N SER A 134 4.76 6.70 8.93
CA SER A 134 3.55 7.08 9.67
C SER A 134 3.68 8.42 10.41
N PHE A 135 4.87 9.02 10.42
CA PHE A 135 5.10 10.39 10.90
C PHE A 135 4.87 11.46 9.82
N ILE A 136 4.45 11.09 8.61
CA ILE A 136 4.32 12.03 7.48
C ILE A 136 3.40 13.23 7.77
N ASP A 137 2.37 13.06 8.62
CA ASP A 137 1.48 14.16 9.04
C ASP A 137 2.15 15.18 9.99
N LEU A 138 3.33 14.85 10.51
CA LEU A 138 4.13 15.72 11.39
C LEU A 138 5.33 16.33 10.65
N ASP A 139 5.68 15.80 9.48
CA ASP A 139 6.75 16.32 8.65
C ASP A 139 6.20 17.32 7.64
N SER A 140 6.99 18.33 7.28
CA SER A 140 6.55 19.34 6.32
C SER A 140 6.26 18.67 4.97
N THR A 141 5.34 19.24 4.18
CA THR A 141 4.91 18.73 2.85
C THR A 141 6.05 18.69 1.80
N GLU A 142 7.30 18.82 2.20
CA GLU A 142 8.50 18.83 1.38
C GLU A 142 8.71 17.52 0.61
N LEU A 143 8.20 16.39 1.12
CA LEU A 143 8.28 15.09 0.45
C LEU A 143 7.07 14.77 -0.45
N GLY A 144 6.13 15.71 -0.57
CA GLY A 144 4.86 15.51 -1.27
C GLY A 144 3.80 14.81 -0.41
N THR A 145 2.53 15.03 -0.74
CA THR A 145 1.40 14.40 -0.04
C THR A 145 0.89 13.21 -0.83
N ALA A 146 0.83 12.04 -0.20
CA ALA A 146 0.28 10.84 -0.81
C ALA A 146 -1.20 10.66 -0.52
N PHE A 147 -1.96 10.27 -1.53
CA PHE A 147 -3.35 9.84 -1.41
C PHE A 147 -3.42 8.37 -1.78
N PHE A 148 -3.77 7.54 -0.80
CA PHE A 148 -3.87 6.10 -0.98
C PHE A 148 -5.25 5.69 -1.47
N TYR A 149 -5.29 4.64 -2.29
CA TYR A 149 -6.51 4.01 -2.76
C TYR A 149 -6.37 2.50 -2.78
N LEU A 150 -7.40 1.80 -2.32
CA LEU A 150 -7.58 0.39 -2.57
C LEU A 150 -8.38 0.24 -3.87
N VAL A 151 -7.85 -0.52 -4.82
CA VAL A 151 -8.47 -0.73 -6.14
C VAL A 151 -8.76 -2.21 -6.34
N LEU A 152 -9.95 -2.50 -6.84
CA LEU A 152 -10.27 -3.81 -7.39
C LEU A 152 -10.17 -3.77 -8.92
N PHE A 153 -9.25 -4.56 -9.44
CA PHE A 153 -9.10 -4.80 -10.87
C PHE A 153 -9.78 -6.11 -11.26
N LYS A 154 -10.25 -6.17 -12.50
CA LYS A 154 -10.70 -7.39 -13.15
C LYS A 154 -9.85 -7.66 -14.38
N CYS A 155 -9.31 -8.86 -14.49
CA CYS A 155 -8.68 -9.38 -15.68
C CYS A 155 -9.74 -10.04 -16.57
N GLU A 156 -9.97 -9.48 -17.75
CA GLU A 156 -10.82 -10.06 -18.79
C GLU A 156 -10.07 -10.06 -20.11
N GLY A 157 -10.00 -11.21 -20.79
CA GLY A 157 -9.33 -11.29 -22.10
C GLY A 157 -7.89 -10.78 -22.07
N ASP A 158 -7.14 -11.14 -21.01
CA ASP A 158 -5.75 -10.75 -20.78
C ASP A 158 -5.51 -9.24 -20.55
N GLN A 159 -6.58 -8.47 -20.30
CA GLN A 159 -6.51 -7.04 -20.01
C GLN A 159 -7.13 -6.72 -18.65
N PHE A 160 -6.53 -5.74 -17.96
CA PHE A 160 -7.11 -5.22 -16.73
C PHE A 160 -8.16 -4.15 -17.02
N SER A 161 -9.19 -4.14 -16.19
CA SER A 161 -10.15 -3.06 -16.06
C SER A 161 -10.38 -2.75 -14.57
N ILE A 162 -10.74 -1.51 -14.27
CA ILE A 162 -11.05 -1.08 -12.90
C ILE A 162 -12.51 -1.41 -12.61
N VAL A 163 -12.77 -2.16 -11.53
CA VAL A 163 -14.13 -2.45 -11.04
C VAL A 163 -14.60 -1.34 -10.10
N TRP A 164 -13.76 -1.00 -9.13
CA TRP A 164 -13.94 0.14 -8.24
C TRP A 164 -12.59 0.59 -7.66
N GLU A 165 -12.56 1.83 -7.20
CA GLU A 165 -11.45 2.46 -6.51
C GLU A 165 -11.97 3.16 -5.26
N ALA A 166 -11.51 2.74 -4.09
CA ALA A 166 -11.94 3.28 -2.81
C ALA A 166 -10.79 4.03 -2.14
N PRO A 167 -10.99 5.28 -1.67
CA PRO A 167 -9.94 6.02 -0.98
C PRO A 167 -9.58 5.34 0.33
N ILE A 168 -8.30 5.37 0.68
CA ILE A 168 -7.78 5.03 2.00
C ILE A 168 -7.44 6.36 2.70
N PRO A 169 -8.18 6.75 3.76
CA PRO A 169 -7.98 8.01 4.50
C PRO A 169 -6.69 8.07 5.33
N SER A 170 -5.53 7.85 4.70
CA SER A 170 -4.19 7.95 5.28
C SER A 170 -3.22 8.54 4.26
N HIS A 171 -2.14 9.15 4.74
CA HIS A 171 -1.08 9.75 3.93
C HIS A 171 0.25 8.98 4.00
N GLY A 172 0.40 8.04 4.92
CA GLY A 172 1.64 7.28 5.08
C GLY A 172 1.52 6.21 6.14
N GLY A 173 2.55 5.37 6.26
CA GLY A 173 2.56 4.25 7.19
C GLY A 173 1.93 2.98 6.63
N PHE A 174 1.69 2.90 5.30
CA PHE A 174 1.11 1.69 4.71
C PHE A 174 1.99 0.47 5.03
N ASN A 175 1.36 -0.65 5.37
CA ASN A 175 2.08 -1.88 5.64
C ASN A 175 1.69 -3.00 4.68
N ARG A 176 0.42 -3.40 4.69
CA ARG A 176 -0.09 -4.53 3.89
C ARG A 176 -1.59 -4.59 3.85
N ILE A 177 -2.10 -5.44 2.96
CA ILE A 177 -3.53 -5.76 2.85
C ILE A 177 -3.81 -7.22 3.16
N TYR A 178 -5.02 -7.50 3.66
CA TYR A 178 -5.48 -8.84 3.99
C TYR A 178 -6.96 -9.04 3.66
N LEU A 179 -7.27 -10.17 3.02
CA LEU A 179 -8.65 -10.62 2.92
C LEU A 179 -9.06 -11.29 4.24
N ASN A 180 -10.06 -10.73 4.90
CA ASN A 180 -10.62 -11.25 6.13
C ASN A 180 -12.11 -11.59 5.96
N LYS A 181 -12.63 -12.30 6.95
CA LYS A 181 -14.06 -12.65 7.03
C LYS A 181 -14.61 -12.22 8.38
N TRP A 182 -15.66 -11.42 8.35
CA TRP A 182 -16.32 -10.95 9.55
C TRP A 182 -17.04 -12.10 10.25
N LYS A 183 -16.68 -12.36 11.51
CA LYS A 183 -17.13 -13.55 12.25
C LYS A 183 -18.65 -13.68 12.38
N TYR A 184 -19.38 -12.56 12.50
CA TYR A 184 -20.81 -12.59 12.83
C TYR A 184 -21.72 -12.89 11.63
N LYS A 185 -21.48 -12.24 10.48
CA LYS A 185 -22.29 -12.45 9.26
C LYS A 185 -21.57 -13.24 8.16
N GLY A 186 -20.28 -13.49 8.31
CA GLY A 186 -19.46 -14.14 7.30
C GLY A 186 -19.12 -13.24 6.09
N THR A 187 -19.45 -11.95 6.13
CA THR A 187 -19.10 -10.98 5.09
C THR A 187 -17.59 -10.86 4.95
N GLU A 188 -17.07 -10.98 3.73
CA GLU A 188 -15.66 -10.74 3.47
C GLU A 188 -15.35 -9.25 3.40
N TYR A 189 -14.13 -8.90 3.78
CA TYR A 189 -13.63 -7.54 3.66
C TYR A 189 -12.14 -7.54 3.38
N MET A 190 -11.68 -6.55 2.62
CA MET A 190 -10.25 -6.28 2.48
C MET A 190 -9.83 -5.31 3.58
N GLN A 191 -8.89 -5.72 4.43
CA GLN A 191 -8.26 -4.86 5.42
C GLN A 191 -7.03 -4.22 4.80
N SER A 192 -6.88 -2.91 4.93
CA SER A 192 -5.64 -2.19 4.64
C SER A 192 -5.03 -1.72 5.96
N TYR A 193 -3.90 -2.31 6.33
CA TYR A 193 -3.22 -2.04 7.60
C TYR A 193 -2.20 -0.92 7.42
N PHE A 194 -2.26 0.05 8.33
CA PHE A 194 -1.34 1.17 8.44
C PHE A 194 -0.74 1.23 9.84
N HIS A 195 0.57 1.44 9.91
CA HIS A 195 1.23 1.81 11.16
C HIS A 195 0.75 3.17 11.64
N TYR A 196 0.72 3.35 12.96
CA TYR A 196 0.40 4.62 13.58
C TYR A 196 1.39 4.90 14.72
N ALA A 197 2.58 5.35 14.36
CA ALA A 197 3.66 5.55 15.32
C ALA A 197 3.35 6.64 16.37
N ARG A 198 2.61 7.69 15.97
CA ARG A 198 2.22 8.78 16.88
C ARG A 198 1.45 8.28 18.10
N GLY A 199 0.55 7.32 17.92
CA GLY A 199 -0.21 6.70 19.01
C GLY A 199 0.36 5.36 19.47
N SER A 200 1.54 4.98 18.96
CA SER A 200 2.16 3.66 19.18
C SER A 200 1.18 2.51 18.93
N GLY A 201 0.69 2.41 17.70
CA GLY A 201 -0.37 1.48 17.34
C GLY A 201 -0.51 1.28 15.84
N HIS A 202 -1.73 0.97 15.40
CA HIS A 202 -2.07 0.83 13.99
C HIS A 202 -3.51 1.28 13.71
N ILE A 203 -3.77 1.56 12.44
CA ILE A 203 -5.08 1.89 11.88
C ILE A 203 -5.37 0.87 10.78
N ASP A 204 -6.58 0.35 10.79
CA ASP A 204 -7.06 -0.60 9.80
C ASP A 204 -8.25 0.00 9.06
N TYR A 205 -8.13 0.10 7.74
CA TYR A 205 -9.24 0.48 6.86
C TYR A 205 -9.86 -0.79 6.29
N ASN A 206 -11.05 -1.14 6.78
CA ASN A 206 -11.72 -2.39 6.46
C ASN A 206 -12.82 -2.14 5.42
N TYR A 207 -12.65 -2.70 4.22
CA TYR A 207 -13.54 -2.53 3.07
C TYR A 207 -14.45 -3.75 2.91
N PHE A 208 -15.66 -3.68 3.49
CA PHE A 208 -16.62 -4.77 3.55
C PHE A 208 -17.43 -4.91 2.25
N PHE A 209 -17.50 -6.14 1.74
CA PHE A 209 -18.25 -6.48 0.52
C PHE A 209 -19.73 -6.77 0.84
N VAL A 210 -20.39 -5.87 1.57
CA VAL A 210 -21.78 -6.05 2.06
C VAL A 210 -22.80 -6.29 0.93
N ASN A 211 -22.56 -5.73 -0.25
CA ASN A 211 -23.40 -5.88 -1.44
C ASN A 211 -22.73 -6.77 -2.53
N GLY A 212 -21.67 -7.49 -2.17
CA GLY A 212 -20.87 -8.30 -3.11
C GLY A 212 -19.55 -7.63 -3.52
N LEU A 213 -18.64 -8.44 -4.06
CA LEU A 213 -17.25 -8.05 -4.37
C LEU A 213 -17.14 -6.90 -5.37
N THR A 214 -18.01 -6.89 -6.40
CA THR A 214 -17.94 -5.92 -7.49
C THR A 214 -18.70 -4.63 -7.20
N SER A 215 -19.47 -4.57 -6.11
CA SER A 215 -20.07 -3.33 -5.64
C SER A 215 -19.07 -2.53 -4.82
N PHE A 216 -19.25 -1.20 -4.78
CA PHE A 216 -18.40 -0.34 -3.97
C PHE A 216 -18.41 -0.80 -2.50
N PRO A 217 -17.24 -1.02 -1.88
CA PRO A 217 -17.17 -1.61 -0.55
C PRO A 217 -17.58 -0.60 0.53
N HIS A 218 -18.10 -1.11 1.64
CA HIS A 218 -18.41 -0.33 2.83
C HIS A 218 -17.17 -0.17 3.70
N LEU A 219 -16.72 1.06 3.93
CA LEU A 219 -15.54 1.34 4.75
C LEU A 219 -15.91 1.42 6.24
N LEU A 220 -15.18 0.67 7.06
CA LEU A 220 -15.13 0.82 8.51
C LEU A 220 -13.67 0.93 8.94
N MET A 221 -13.33 2.02 9.63
CA MET A 221 -11.99 2.19 10.20
C MET A 221 -11.96 1.61 11.61
N THR A 222 -11.01 0.72 11.89
CA THR A 222 -10.62 0.33 13.26
C THR A 222 -9.21 0.80 13.58
N TYR A 223 -8.87 0.81 14.85
CA TYR A 223 -7.55 1.21 15.32
C TYR A 223 -7.27 0.56 16.67
N GLU A 224 -6.00 0.41 16.99
CA GLU A 224 -5.54 -0.02 18.29
C GLU A 224 -4.21 0.65 18.62
N GLY A 225 -4.10 1.20 19.81
CA GLY A 225 -2.87 1.74 20.36
C GLY A 225 -2.91 1.74 21.88
N ILE A 226 -2.10 2.58 22.52
CA ILE A 226 -1.93 2.54 23.98
C ILE A 226 -3.26 2.78 24.70
N ASN A 227 -3.98 3.87 24.35
CA ASN A 227 -5.17 4.34 25.07
C ASN A 227 -6.38 4.63 24.18
N PHE A 228 -6.40 4.01 23.01
CA PHE A 228 -7.52 4.09 22.09
C PHE A 228 -7.66 2.74 21.38
N LYS A 229 -8.90 2.29 21.26
CA LYS A 229 -9.21 1.05 20.56
C LYS A 229 -10.59 1.12 19.96
N ARG A 230 -10.72 0.61 18.74
CA ARG A 230 -12.00 0.40 18.08
C ARG A 230 -12.06 -1.02 17.54
N THR A 231 -13.14 -1.72 17.86
CA THR A 231 -13.31 -3.13 17.48
C THR A 231 -14.60 -3.33 16.69
N ILE A 232 -14.51 -4.04 15.57
CA ILE A 232 -15.65 -4.44 14.75
C ILE A 232 -16.63 -5.26 15.61
N ALA A 233 -17.92 -4.95 15.51
CA ALA A 233 -18.99 -5.55 16.27
C ALA A 233 -20.25 -5.76 15.41
N ASN A 234 -21.18 -6.57 15.92
CA ASN A 234 -22.55 -6.65 15.43
C ASN A 234 -23.46 -6.14 16.56
N VAL A 235 -24.05 -4.96 16.43
CA VAL A 235 -24.83 -4.32 17.51
C VAL A 235 -26.33 -4.43 17.25
N ASN A 236 -26.78 -4.22 16.01
CA ASN A 236 -28.21 -4.19 15.66
C ASN A 236 -28.66 -5.32 14.71
N ASP A 237 -27.75 -6.25 14.37
CA ASP A 237 -27.98 -7.36 13.45
C ASP A 237 -28.35 -6.99 12.01
N ASP A 238 -28.07 -5.77 11.57
CA ASP A 238 -28.20 -5.39 10.16
C ASP A 238 -27.06 -5.96 9.29
N LYS A 239 -27.02 -5.58 8.00
CA LYS A 239 -26.02 -6.11 7.06
C LYS A 239 -24.66 -5.40 7.14
N TYR A 240 -24.59 -4.24 7.78
CA TYR A 240 -23.39 -3.42 7.91
C TYR A 240 -22.61 -3.82 9.16
N PRO A 241 -21.28 -3.70 9.13
CA PRO A 241 -20.49 -3.86 10.33
C PRO A 241 -20.66 -2.64 11.23
N ASP A 242 -20.81 -2.89 12.53
CA ASP A 242 -20.79 -1.86 13.58
C ASP A 242 -19.43 -1.88 14.28
N TYR A 243 -19.25 -1.00 15.28
CA TYR A 243 -18.09 -1.10 16.15
C TYR A 243 -18.36 -0.63 17.59
N TYR A 244 -17.45 -1.05 18.47
CA TYR A 244 -17.28 -0.44 19.78
C TYR A 244 -16.04 0.45 19.79
N GLU A 245 -16.19 1.67 20.30
CA GLU A 245 -15.09 2.56 20.65
C GLU A 245 -14.84 2.44 22.16
N HIS A 246 -13.64 2.03 22.55
CA HIS A 246 -13.27 1.77 23.94
C HIS A 246 -12.77 3.05 24.61
N VAL A 247 -13.26 3.31 25.81
CA VAL A 247 -12.89 4.48 26.61
C VAL A 247 -11.90 4.06 27.67
N TYR A 248 -10.79 4.79 27.73
CA TYR A 248 -9.71 4.53 28.67
C TYR A 248 -9.57 5.67 29.66
N VAL A 249 -9.18 5.34 30.88
CA VAL A 249 -8.76 6.29 31.91
C VAL A 249 -7.30 6.03 32.25
N ASP A 250 -6.53 7.11 32.26
CA ASP A 250 -5.14 7.13 32.70
C ASP A 250 -5.09 7.47 34.20
N TYR A 251 -4.56 6.53 34.99
CA TYR A 251 -4.36 6.69 36.43
C TYR A 251 -2.92 7.08 36.79
N GLY A 252 -2.08 7.38 35.79
CA GLY A 252 -0.67 7.73 35.92
C GLY A 252 0.26 6.52 35.92
N ASP A 253 -0.03 5.51 36.74
CA ASP A 253 0.73 4.25 36.80
C ASP A 253 0.17 3.15 35.90
N SER A 254 -1.06 3.32 35.45
CA SER A 254 -1.80 2.32 34.71
C SER A 254 -2.88 2.94 33.84
N LEU A 255 -3.14 2.27 32.71
CA LEU A 255 -4.20 2.62 31.81
C LEU A 255 -5.25 1.51 31.83
N ARG A 256 -6.53 1.87 32.01
CA ARG A 256 -7.62 0.89 32.08
C ARG A 256 -8.76 1.27 31.15
N ALA A 257 -9.24 0.28 30.40
CA ALA A 257 -10.52 0.40 29.70
C ALA A 257 -11.64 0.41 30.74
N VAL A 258 -12.42 1.47 30.78
CA VAL A 258 -13.52 1.64 31.75
C VAL A 258 -14.89 1.46 31.11
N ASP A 259 -14.98 1.60 29.79
CA ASP A 259 -16.24 1.59 29.08
C ASP A 259 -16.05 1.29 27.58
N SER A 260 -17.14 0.96 26.91
CA SER A 260 -17.19 0.81 25.45
C SER A 260 -18.51 1.36 24.91
N ILE A 261 -18.44 2.20 23.88
CA ILE A 261 -19.61 2.82 23.28
C ILE A 261 -19.83 2.23 21.89
N ALA A 262 -21.04 1.73 21.65
CA ALA A 262 -21.44 1.23 20.35
C ALA A 262 -21.70 2.38 19.37
N PHE A 263 -21.33 2.14 18.13
CA PHE A 263 -21.64 2.98 16.99
C PHE A 263 -22.26 2.11 15.91
N VAL A 264 -23.43 2.53 15.44
CA VAL A 264 -24.24 1.80 14.46
C VAL A 264 -24.29 2.57 13.16
N TRP A 265 -24.15 1.89 12.03
CA TRP A 265 -24.25 2.54 10.73
C TRP A 265 -25.67 3.06 10.47
N ASN A 266 -25.78 4.31 10.01
CA ASN A 266 -27.03 4.89 9.52
C ASN A 266 -26.93 5.07 8.01
N GLU A 267 -27.68 4.25 7.26
CA GLU A 267 -27.69 4.28 5.80
C GLU A 267 -28.18 5.61 5.21
N LYS A 268 -29.15 6.26 5.87
CA LYS A 268 -29.75 7.51 5.36
C LYS A 268 -28.75 8.66 5.41
N ASP A 269 -28.01 8.76 6.50
CA ASP A 269 -27.08 9.85 6.76
C ASP A 269 -25.63 9.49 6.36
N SER A 270 -25.39 8.23 5.98
CA SER A 270 -24.07 7.68 5.62
C SER A 270 -22.99 7.95 6.68
N VAL A 271 -23.35 7.74 7.94
CA VAL A 271 -22.47 7.92 9.11
C VAL A 271 -22.77 6.88 10.18
N TYR A 272 -21.77 6.56 10.99
CA TYR A 272 -21.94 5.85 12.23
C TYR A 272 -22.50 6.77 13.32
N ILE A 273 -23.51 6.31 14.04
CA ILE A 273 -24.17 7.06 15.12
C ILE A 273 -23.91 6.38 16.45
N ASN A 274 -23.48 7.17 17.42
CA ASN A 274 -23.29 6.73 18.80
C ASN A 274 -24.64 6.32 19.44
N THR A 275 -24.71 5.13 20.02
CA THR A 275 -25.97 4.59 20.59
C THR A 275 -26.43 5.31 21.86
N ARG A 276 -25.54 6.01 22.56
CA ARG A 276 -25.84 6.75 23.80
C ARG A 276 -26.16 8.22 23.54
N ASN A 277 -25.50 8.83 22.56
CA ASN A 277 -25.75 10.22 22.16
C ASN A 277 -25.76 10.35 20.63
N LYS A 278 -26.95 10.33 20.04
CA LYS A 278 -27.14 10.33 18.58
C LYS A 278 -26.59 11.58 17.86
N LYS A 279 -26.21 12.65 18.57
CA LYS A 279 -25.55 13.82 17.98
C LYS A 279 -24.08 13.58 17.65
N ILE A 280 -23.46 12.56 18.24
CA ILE A 280 -22.07 12.20 17.98
C ILE A 280 -22.04 11.19 16.83
N THR A 281 -21.42 11.58 15.73
CA THR A 281 -21.29 10.76 14.52
C THR A 281 -19.84 10.57 14.10
N ARG A 282 -19.59 9.56 13.26
CA ARG A 282 -18.30 9.29 12.62
C ARG A 282 -18.51 8.87 11.16
N PRO A 283 -17.63 9.27 10.23
CA PRO A 283 -17.77 8.93 8.81
C PRO A 283 -17.46 7.44 8.52
N TYR A 284 -16.54 6.85 9.28
CA TYR A 284 -16.05 5.47 9.16
C TYR A 284 -15.57 4.93 10.50
#